data_AF-A0A540LTE8-F1
#
_entry.id   AF-A0A540LTE8-F1
#
_cell.length_a   1.000
_cell.length_b   1.000
_cell.length_c   1.000
_cell.angle_alpha   90.00
_cell.angle_beta   90.00
_cell.angle_gamma   90.00
#
_symmetry.space_group_name_H-M   'P 1'
#
loop_
_entity.id
_entity.type
_entity.pdbx_description
1 polymer ?
#
loop_
_entity_poly.entity_id
_entity_poly.type
_entity_poly.pdbx_seq_one_letter_code
_entity_poly.pdbx_strand_id
1 'polypeptide(L)' 'MVLCLVVAVAVAVVLYQLARTTEAVTCGPVKLNPCLEPIRSEATPSGTSYQKLREQRPSFCGYIKNPVLKT' A
#
# COMPACT_ATOMS: atom_id res chain seq x y z
N MET A 1 17.90 5.97 36.07
CA MET A 1 17.55 4.63 35.55
C MET A 1 16.15 4.60 34.92
N VAL A 2 15.09 5.00 35.65
CA VAL A 2 13.70 4.99 35.14
C VAL A 2 13.50 5.85 33.88
N LEU A 3 14.08 7.06 33.84
CA LEU A 3 13.98 7.94 32.67
C LEU A 3 14.56 7.30 31.40
N CYS A 4 15.73 6.65 31.50
CA CYS A 4 16.36 5.95 30.38
C CYS A 4 15.49 4.80 29.86
N LEU A 5 14.84 4.07 30.77
CA LEU A 5 13.92 2.98 30.39
C LEU A 5 12.69 3.53 29.66
N VAL A 6 12.10 4.63 30.14
CA VAL A 6 10.96 5.29 29.48
C VAL A 6 11.32 5.76 28.07
N VAL A 7 12.50 6.39 27.91
CA VAL A 7 12.98 6.83 26.58
C VAL A 7 13.21 5.63 25.65
N ALA A 8 13.85 4.57 26.13
CA ALA A 8 14.10 3.38 25.32
C ALA A 8 12.79 2.70 24.85
N VAL A 9 11.79 2.61 25.73
CA VAL A 9 10.46 2.06 25.39
C VAL A 9 9.74 2.96 24.38
N ALA A 10 9.77 4.28 24.56
CA ALA A 10 9.15 5.21 23.63
C ALA A 10 9.75 5.10 22.21
N VAL A 11 11.08 5.01 22.12
CA VAL A 11 11.79 4.81 20.84
C VAL A 11 11.40 3.47 20.21
N ALA A 12 11.37 2.39 20.98
CA ALA A 12 10.98 1.06 20.48
C ALA A 12 9.54 1.04 19.93
N VAL A 13 8.60 1.72 20.60
CA VAL A 13 7.21 1.85 20.14
C VAL A 13 7.13 2.62 18.82
N VAL A 14 7.85 3.73 18.69
CA VAL A 14 7.89 4.53 17.44
C VAL A 14 8.45 3.69 16.29
N LEU A 15 9.55 2.98 16.51
CA LEU A 15 10.18 2.12 15.50
C LEU A 15 9.26 0.96 15.09
N TYR A 16 8.56 0.34 16.05
CA TYR A 16 7.61 -0.74 15.76
C TYR A 16 6.45 -0.25 14.89
N GLN A 17 5.91 0.93 15.17
CA GLN A 17 4.82 1.49 14.38
C GLN A 17 5.29 1.87 12.97
N LEU A 18 6.51 2.38 12.81
CA LEU A 18 7.10 2.67 11.51
C LEU A 18 7.34 1.39 10.68
N ALA A 19 7.84 0.33 11.32
CA ALA A 19 8.02 -0.98 10.69
C ALA A 19 6.68 -1.59 10.21
N ARG A 20 5.59 -1.39 10.96
CA ARG A 20 4.26 -1.86 10.55
C ARG A 20 3.68 -1.07 9.39
N THR A 21 4.07 0.18 9.19
CA THR A 21 3.70 0.94 7.98
C THR A 21 4.44 0.46 6.73
N THR A 22 5.49 -0.35 6.88
CA THR A 22 6.25 -0.95 5.77
C THR A 22 5.75 -2.34 5.37
N GLU A 23 4.69 -2.84 6.00
CA GLU A 23 3.80 -3.87 5.44
C GLU A 23 2.99 -3.28 4.27
N ALA A 24 3.70 -2.66 3.33
CA ALA A 24 3.15 -2.27 2.06
C ALA A 24 2.73 -3.56 1.38
N VAL A 25 1.42 -3.72 1.17
CA VAL A 25 0.90 -4.52 0.05
C VAL A 25 1.88 -4.32 -1.08
N THR A 26 2.58 -5.37 -1.53
CA THR A 26 3.62 -5.21 -2.56
C THR A 26 2.93 -4.57 -3.76
N CYS A 27 3.14 -3.26 -3.94
CA CYS A 27 2.35 -2.47 -4.85
C CYS A 27 3.16 -2.34 -6.12
N GLY A 28 2.75 -3.17 -7.08
CA GLY A 28 3.32 -3.19 -8.39
C GLY A 28 2.19 -3.30 -9.41
N PRO A 29 2.32 -2.63 -10.56
CA PRO A 29 1.35 -2.69 -11.66
C PRO A 29 1.11 -4.13 -12.14
N VAL A 30 2.09 -5.02 -11.94
CA VAL A 30 1.99 -6.46 -12.26
C VAL A 30 0.83 -7.16 -11.53
N LYS A 31 0.47 -6.73 -10.32
CA LYS A 31 -0.68 -7.35 -9.59
C LYS A 31 -2.04 -6.93 -10.15
N LEU A 32 -2.09 -5.94 -11.05
CA LEU A 32 -3.27 -5.58 -11.81
C LEU A 32 -3.41 -6.34 -13.13
N ASN A 33 -2.51 -7.27 -13.46
CA ASN A 33 -2.64 -8.11 -14.64
C ASN A 33 -4.05 -8.72 -14.83
N PRO A 34 -4.72 -9.28 -13.78
CA PRO A 34 -6.09 -9.79 -13.93
C PRO A 34 -7.16 -8.71 -14.17
N CYS A 35 -6.82 -7.43 -14.01
CA CYS A 35 -7.70 -6.29 -14.30
C CYS A 35 -7.53 -5.79 -15.75
N LEU A 36 -6.40 -6.07 -16.41
CA LEU A 36 -6.10 -5.54 -17.74
C LEU A 36 -7.09 -6.06 -18.80
N GLU A 37 -7.49 -7.32 -18.70
CA GLU A 37 -8.34 -7.97 -19.70
C GLU A 37 -9.82 -7.52 -19.63
N PRO A 38 -10.44 -7.42 -18.43
CA PRO A 38 -11.74 -6.77 -18.29
C PRO A 38 -11.73 -5.29 -18.68
N ILE A 39 -10.68 -4.54 -18.32
CA ILE A 39 -10.57 -3.11 -18.67
C ILE A 39 -10.50 -2.93 -20.19
N ARG A 40 -9.68 -3.75 -20.88
CA ARG A 40 -9.52 -3.68 -22.33
C ARG A 40 -10.79 -4.06 -23.09
N SER A 41 -11.56 -5.00 -22.54
CA SER A 41 -12.74 -5.55 -23.20
C SER A 41 -14.05 -4.89 -22.76
N GLU A 42 -13.98 -3.84 -21.93
CA GLU A 42 -15.12 -3.21 -21.24
C GLU A 42 -16.04 -4.23 -20.52
N ALA A 43 -15.45 -5.36 -20.11
CA ALA A 43 -16.16 -6.45 -19.48
C ALA A 43 -16.21 -6.25 -17.95
N THR A 44 -17.25 -6.78 -17.31
CA THR A 44 -17.38 -6.73 -15.85
C THR A 44 -16.17 -7.40 -15.19
N PRO A 45 -15.41 -6.68 -14.34
CA PRO A 45 -14.23 -7.24 -13.69
C PRO A 45 -14.63 -8.42 -12.79
N SER A 46 -13.84 -9.50 -12.83
CA SER A 46 -14.02 -10.65 -11.96
C SER A 46 -13.83 -10.26 -10.49
N GLY A 47 -14.43 -11.02 -9.56
CA GLY A 47 -14.31 -10.73 -8.11
C GLY A 47 -12.87 -10.62 -7.63
N THR A 48 -11.96 -11.39 -8.24
CA THR A 48 -10.51 -11.34 -7.96
C THR A 48 -9.86 -10.03 -8.43
N SER A 49 -10.23 -9.52 -9.60
CA SER A 49 -9.79 -8.20 -10.10
C SER A 49 -10.22 -7.08 -9.16
N TYR A 50 -11.48 -7.09 -8.73
CA TYR A 50 -12.01 -6.09 -7.81
C TYR A 50 -11.31 -6.13 -6.44
N GLN A 51 -11.08 -7.33 -5.90
CA GLN A 51 -10.39 -7.50 -4.63
C GLN A 51 -8.95 -6.99 -4.71
N LYS A 52 -8.22 -7.27 -5.79
CA LYS A 52 -6.84 -6.79 -5.99
C LYS A 52 -6.77 -5.26 -6.16
N LEU A 53 -7.73 -4.66 -6.86
CA LEU A 53 -7.84 -3.19 -6.94
C LEU A 53 -8.09 -2.57 -5.56
N ARG A 54 -8.94 -3.19 -4.75
CA ARG A 54 -9.28 -2.70 -3.41
C ARG A 54 -8.10 -2.81 -2.44
N GLU A 55 -7.33 -3.90 -2.52
CA GLU A 55 -6.09 -4.09 -1.77
C GLU A 55 -5.02 -3.04 -2.12
N GLN A 56 -5.00 -2.54 -3.36
CA GLN A 56 -4.01 -1.54 -3.81
C GLN A 56 -4.46 -0.07 -3.69
N ARG A 57 -5.71 0.21 -3.32
CA ARG A 57 -6.22 1.59 -3.08
C ARG A 57 -5.25 2.51 -2.33
N PRO A 58 -4.69 2.15 -1.16
CA PRO A 58 -3.79 3.05 -0.42
C PRO A 58 -2.51 3.40 -1.18
N SER A 59 -2.00 2.48 -2.00
CA SER A 59 -0.77 2.70 -2.76
C SER A 59 -1.01 3.39 -4.09
N PHE A 60 -2.14 3.16 -4.76
CA PHE A 60 -2.56 4.01 -5.88
C PHE A 60 -2.78 5.45 -5.43
N CYS A 61 -3.31 5.67 -4.22
CA CYS A 61 -3.36 7.02 -3.65
C CYS A 61 -1.95 7.63 -3.50
N GLY A 62 -0.93 6.85 -3.14
CA GLY A 62 0.46 7.30 -3.12
C GLY A 62 1.00 7.62 -4.53
N TYR A 63 0.73 6.77 -5.50
CA TYR A 63 1.12 6.96 -6.90
C TYR A 63 0.47 8.21 -7.52
N ILE A 64 -0.85 8.39 -7.33
CA ILE A 64 -1.60 9.57 -7.77
C ILE A 64 -1.10 10.84 -7.07
N LYS A 65 -0.64 10.74 -5.82
CA LYS A 65 -0.09 11.88 -5.08
C LYS A 65 1.34 12.23 -5.49
N ASN A 66 2.04 11.36 -6.22
CA ASN A 66 3.39 11.64 -6.69
C ASN A 66 3.35 12.65 -7.85
N PRO A 67 3.85 13.89 -7.66
CA PRO A 67 3.79 14.92 -8.69
C PRO A 67 4.65 14.61 -9.93
N VAL A 68 5.65 13.73 -9.81
CA VAL A 68 6.49 13.29 -10.94
C VAL A 68 5.68 12.44 -11.93
N LEU A 69 4.63 11.77 -11.46
CA LEU A 69 3.79 10.86 -12.25
C LEU A 69 2.47 11.51 -12.70
N LYS A 70 2.21 12.76 -12.28
CA LYS A 70 1.14 13.62 -12.79
C LYS A 70 1.66 14.36 -14.02
N THR A 71 1.91 13.65 -15.10
CA THR A 71 2.18 14.27 -16.41
C THR A 71 0.87 14.49 -17.15
#